data_AF-A0A919KCN8-F1
#
_entry.id   AF-A0A919KCN8-F1
#
_cell.length_a   1.000
_cell.length_b   1.000
_cell.length_c   1.000
_cell.angle_alpha   90.00
_cell.angle_beta   90.00
_cell.angle_gamma   90.00
#
_symmetry.space_group_name_H-M   'P 1'
#
loop_
_entity.id
_entity.type
_entity.pdbx_description
1 polymer ?
#
loop_
_entity_poly.entity_id
_entity_poly.type
_entity_poly.pdbx_seq_one_letter_code
_entity_poly.pdbx_strand_id
1 'polypeptide(L)'
;MGSGLMTQAAEPNDGTGRETPAPPESGSRPATGSARVPVPRPAESAVQHSPPQPPVRPGRATVPVPNQPPFPNHPPIPHQPPFPQQPAVPHQPQAPGPTTYQSGGGTAPQTPRKSRRLAAVLVAVFLLVALLGGGAAVQLTRDLPAATLTTGVAGTLKIPGSLPEMPWPARGSAELMVEGLGRIGGSGGARTEPIGSVAKVMTAYVILKNHPLEGDDEGPGLTVTAADVADYNSRIPSGQSLVRVEQGEKLTERDALEALMLPSANNIAHQLAVWDAGDLDGFLEKMNAAADELQMTDTEYTDPSGFLPSTTSTAADQVKLARAVLEFEVFADIVELRTAQIPVVGTIQNYNALLGVDGVFGIKTGSTDQAGGNLVFASRLKVGSRELVIVGAVFNQPGANTPEQLAAVNKEVRKLLAAVRRTVKEYQLLAAKPVGRVETAWGASTTVTPASPLKVVGWPGLSVKVETTTAGPGARVGAGQVVGEVQASGVRVPLRTDGATGEPSLWWRLTRTS
;
A
#
# COMPACT_ATOMS: atom_id res chain seq x y z
N MET A 1 14.52 -28.44 56.41
CA MET A 1 15.81 -29.12 56.63
C MET A 1 16.05 -30.00 55.40
N GLY A 2 17.13 -29.92 54.63
CA GLY A 2 18.25 -28.95 54.66
C GLY A 2 19.55 -29.60 54.15
N SER A 3 19.99 -29.24 52.95
CA SER A 3 21.30 -29.57 52.31
C SER A 3 21.60 -31.07 52.06
N GLY A 4 22.43 -31.46 51.08
CA GLY A 4 23.24 -30.71 50.10
C GLY A 4 24.74 -31.04 50.21
N LEU A 5 25.50 -30.83 49.11
CA LEU A 5 26.97 -31.00 48.91
C LEU A 5 27.41 -32.43 48.53
N MET A 6 27.98 -32.68 47.34
CA MET A 6 29.30 -32.29 46.74
C MET A 6 30.44 -33.24 47.18
N THR A 7 31.06 -34.04 46.30
CA THR A 7 32.09 -33.74 45.27
C THR A 7 33.51 -34.10 45.77
N GLN A 8 34.23 -35.02 45.12
CA GLN A 8 35.59 -34.79 44.58
C GLN A 8 36.14 -35.95 43.73
N ALA A 9 37.25 -35.69 43.03
CA ALA A 9 37.79 -36.44 41.90
C ALA A 9 38.93 -37.41 42.25
N ALA A 10 39.27 -38.28 41.29
CA ALA A 10 40.61 -38.90 41.17
C ALA A 10 40.92 -39.27 39.70
N GLU A 11 41.94 -38.64 39.15
CA GLU A 11 42.82 -39.13 38.07
C GLU A 11 44.19 -39.47 38.71
N PRO A 12 45.20 -40.08 38.03
CA PRO A 12 45.31 -40.38 36.59
C PRO A 12 45.73 -41.85 36.28
N ASN A 13 45.93 -42.17 35.00
CA ASN A 13 46.87 -43.22 34.60
C ASN A 13 47.51 -42.93 33.23
N ASP A 14 48.83 -43.02 33.14
CA ASP A 14 49.63 -42.85 31.90
C ASP A 14 49.65 -44.14 31.07
N GLY A 15 49.77 -44.04 29.74
CA GLY A 15 49.71 -45.24 28.88
C GLY A 15 49.94 -45.08 27.37
N THR A 16 51.02 -44.41 26.96
CA THR A 16 51.77 -44.64 25.69
C THR A 16 51.06 -45.11 24.40
N GLY A 17 51.13 -44.28 23.35
CA GLY A 17 51.73 -44.74 22.08
C GLY A 17 50.91 -44.80 20.77
N ARG A 18 51.46 -44.11 19.76
CA ARG A 18 51.42 -44.37 18.29
C ARG A 18 50.21 -43.98 17.41
N GLU A 19 50.50 -42.98 16.58
CA GLU A 19 50.43 -42.99 15.10
C GLU A 19 49.07 -43.12 14.38
N THR A 20 48.69 -41.99 13.77
CA THR A 20 47.78 -41.84 12.62
C THR A 20 48.24 -42.58 11.36
N PRO A 21 47.29 -43.05 10.53
CA PRO A 21 47.44 -43.11 9.07
C PRO A 21 46.54 -42.08 8.36
N ALA A 22 47.05 -41.50 7.27
CA ALA A 22 46.32 -40.61 6.37
C ALA A 22 45.47 -41.39 5.33
N PRO A 23 44.45 -40.76 4.69
CA PRO A 23 43.65 -41.40 3.65
C PRO A 23 44.33 -41.37 2.26
N PRO A 24 44.07 -42.35 1.38
CA PRO A 24 44.53 -42.31 -0.02
C PRO A 24 43.58 -41.53 -0.94
N GLU A 25 44.15 -40.94 -1.99
CA GLU A 25 43.49 -40.00 -2.91
C GLU A 25 42.76 -40.64 -4.10
N SER A 26 41.79 -39.88 -4.62
CA SER A 26 41.42 -39.70 -6.05
C SER A 26 42.01 -40.66 -7.11
N GLY A 27 41.13 -41.44 -7.74
CA GLY A 27 41.39 -42.07 -9.05
C GLY A 27 40.42 -41.57 -10.13
N SER A 28 40.92 -40.82 -11.11
CA SER A 28 40.16 -40.32 -12.28
C SER A 28 40.44 -41.15 -13.53
N ARG A 29 39.42 -41.53 -14.33
CA ARG A 29 39.46 -41.70 -15.82
C ARG A 29 38.07 -42.07 -16.41
N PRO A 30 37.82 -41.96 -17.74
CA PRO A 30 36.57 -41.34 -18.19
C PRO A 30 35.81 -42.01 -19.37
N ALA A 31 34.63 -41.42 -19.65
CA ALA A 31 34.06 -41.16 -20.98
C ALA A 31 33.29 -42.23 -21.79
N THR A 32 32.36 -41.69 -22.60
CA THR A 32 31.69 -42.18 -23.83
C THR A 32 30.34 -42.90 -23.71
N GLY A 33 29.37 -42.54 -24.57
CA GLY A 33 28.02 -43.14 -24.59
C GLY A 33 26.94 -42.43 -25.42
N SER A 34 27.27 -41.96 -26.63
CA SER A 34 26.42 -41.42 -27.73
C SER A 34 24.89 -41.23 -27.59
N ALA A 35 24.44 -40.06 -28.04
CA ALA A 35 23.03 -39.70 -28.27
C ALA A 35 22.29 -40.57 -29.31
N ARG A 36 20.95 -40.56 -29.24
CA ARG A 36 20.05 -40.97 -30.33
C ARG A 36 19.00 -39.89 -30.60
N VAL A 37 18.82 -39.55 -31.87
CA VAL A 37 17.81 -38.61 -32.39
C VAL A 37 16.50 -39.38 -32.69
N PRO A 38 15.32 -38.87 -32.31
CA PRO A 38 14.03 -39.40 -32.78
C PRO A 38 13.60 -38.79 -34.13
N VAL A 39 13.04 -39.63 -35.00
CA VAL A 39 12.39 -39.24 -36.27
C VAL A 39 10.92 -38.88 -36.01
N PRO A 40 10.34 -37.82 -36.62
CA PRO A 40 8.97 -37.38 -36.34
C PRO A 40 7.90 -38.31 -36.97
N ARG A 41 6.71 -38.35 -36.37
CA ARG A 41 5.49 -38.95 -36.93
C ARG A 41 4.50 -37.87 -37.38
N PRO A 42 3.58 -38.16 -38.34
CA PRO A 42 2.75 -37.14 -38.99
C PRO A 42 1.57 -36.68 -38.12
N ALA A 43 1.05 -35.49 -38.44
CA ALA A 43 -0.12 -34.90 -37.78
C ALA A 43 -1.44 -35.60 -38.16
N GLU A 44 -2.36 -35.68 -37.21
CA GLU A 44 -3.73 -36.17 -37.41
C GLU A 44 -4.74 -35.03 -37.15
N SER A 45 -5.86 -35.04 -37.87
CA SER A 45 -6.69 -33.84 -38.08
C SER A 45 -7.70 -33.56 -36.98
N ALA A 46 -7.87 -32.27 -36.65
CA ALA A 46 -8.86 -31.83 -35.68
C ALA A 46 -10.31 -31.95 -36.20
N VAL A 47 -11.20 -32.47 -35.37
CA VAL A 47 -12.66 -32.41 -35.56
C VAL A 47 -13.26 -31.60 -34.41
N GLN A 48 -13.90 -30.47 -34.73
CA GLN A 48 -14.55 -29.61 -33.74
C GLN A 48 -15.95 -30.14 -33.39
N HIS A 49 -16.24 -30.28 -32.10
CA HIS A 49 -17.59 -30.44 -31.58
C HIS A 49 -17.86 -29.35 -30.54
N SER A 50 -18.86 -28.50 -30.82
CA SER A 50 -19.29 -27.43 -29.92
C SER A 50 -20.20 -27.98 -28.82
N PRO A 51 -19.97 -27.66 -27.54
CA PRO A 51 -20.88 -28.04 -26.46
C PRO A 51 -22.17 -27.19 -26.45
N PRO A 52 -23.29 -27.72 -25.92
CA PRO A 52 -24.58 -27.03 -25.88
C PRO A 52 -24.63 -25.93 -24.79
N GLN A 53 -25.43 -24.88 -25.03
CA GLN A 53 -25.61 -23.78 -24.08
C GLN A 53 -26.45 -24.20 -22.83
N PRO A 54 -26.09 -23.74 -21.63
CA PRO A 54 -26.88 -23.94 -20.40
C PRO A 54 -28.08 -22.97 -20.32
N PRO A 55 -29.12 -23.29 -19.53
CA PRO A 55 -30.35 -22.51 -19.46
C PRO A 55 -30.25 -21.24 -18.60
N VAL A 56 -30.88 -20.16 -19.08
CA VAL A 56 -30.95 -18.86 -18.37
C VAL A 56 -31.96 -18.92 -17.21
N ARG A 57 -31.59 -18.36 -16.04
CA ARG A 57 -32.50 -18.08 -14.92
C ARG A 57 -32.30 -16.66 -14.35
N PRO A 58 -33.31 -16.09 -13.67
CA PRO A 58 -33.46 -14.63 -13.60
C PRO A 58 -32.81 -13.93 -12.40
N GLY A 59 -32.06 -12.87 -12.72
CA GLY A 59 -32.00 -11.57 -12.03
C GLY A 59 -32.01 -11.48 -10.50
N ARG A 60 -30.87 -11.04 -9.94
CA ARG A 60 -30.83 -10.26 -8.69
C ARG A 60 -29.97 -9.00 -8.88
N ALA A 61 -30.26 -7.96 -8.11
CA ALA A 61 -29.87 -6.58 -8.43
C ALA A 61 -28.35 -6.31 -8.40
N THR A 62 -27.87 -5.58 -9.40
CA THR A 62 -26.51 -5.03 -9.47
C THR A 62 -26.41 -3.68 -8.75
N VAL A 63 -25.34 -3.49 -7.98
CA VAL A 63 -24.95 -2.20 -7.39
C VAL A 63 -24.16 -1.39 -8.44
N PRO A 64 -24.36 -0.07 -8.60
CA PRO A 64 -23.65 0.70 -9.63
C PRO A 64 -22.16 0.90 -9.27
N VAL A 65 -21.28 0.53 -10.20
CA VAL A 65 -19.87 0.94 -10.18
C VAL A 65 -19.76 2.40 -10.67
N PRO A 66 -18.99 3.29 -10.01
CA PRO A 66 -18.79 4.66 -10.49
C PRO A 66 -17.97 4.72 -11.79
N ASN A 67 -18.50 5.39 -12.82
CA ASN A 67 -17.76 5.64 -14.07
C ASN A 67 -16.50 6.47 -13.84
N GLN A 68 -15.37 6.04 -14.41
CA GLN A 68 -14.24 6.93 -14.69
C GLN A 68 -14.60 7.91 -15.82
N PRO A 69 -14.18 9.18 -15.76
CA PRO A 69 -14.38 10.13 -16.85
C PRO A 69 -13.41 9.86 -18.02
N PRO A 70 -13.87 9.92 -19.29
CA PRO A 70 -12.98 9.79 -20.44
C PRO A 70 -12.09 11.02 -20.64
N PHE A 71 -10.90 10.82 -21.19
CA PHE A 71 -9.99 11.90 -21.61
C PHE A 71 -10.69 12.84 -22.63
N PRO A 72 -10.50 14.17 -22.52
CA PRO A 72 -11.09 15.11 -23.47
C PRO A 72 -10.34 15.08 -24.82
N ASN A 73 -10.98 14.52 -25.85
CA ASN A 73 -10.58 14.72 -27.24
C ASN A 73 -10.58 16.22 -27.58
N HIS A 74 -9.50 16.72 -28.16
CA HIS A 74 -9.48 18.07 -28.73
C HIS A 74 -10.34 18.14 -30.00
N PRO A 75 -11.29 19.09 -30.11
CA PRO A 75 -11.96 19.37 -31.37
C PRO A 75 -11.01 20.09 -32.35
N PRO A 76 -11.15 19.90 -33.67
CA PRO A 76 -10.34 20.60 -34.66
C PRO A 76 -10.62 22.10 -34.68
N ILE A 77 -9.59 22.90 -34.93
CA ILE A 77 -9.65 24.37 -35.00
C ILE A 77 -10.53 24.80 -36.18
N PRO A 78 -11.60 25.60 -35.96
CA PRO A 78 -12.34 26.21 -37.06
C PRO A 78 -11.50 27.27 -37.77
N HIS A 79 -11.38 27.19 -39.09
CA HIS A 79 -10.74 28.22 -39.91
C HIS A 79 -11.45 29.58 -39.74
N GLN A 80 -10.67 30.64 -39.47
CA GLN A 80 -11.20 32.00 -39.50
C GLN A 80 -11.50 32.44 -40.95
N PRO A 81 -12.70 32.95 -41.25
CA PRO A 81 -12.94 33.69 -42.50
C PRO A 81 -12.22 35.06 -42.46
N PRO A 82 -11.83 35.62 -43.61
CA PRO A 82 -11.02 36.84 -43.67
C PRO A 82 -11.81 38.09 -43.24
N PHE A 83 -11.07 39.07 -42.71
CA PHE A 83 -11.59 40.37 -42.28
C PHE A 83 -12.40 41.10 -43.38
N PRO A 84 -13.56 41.69 -43.05
CA PRO A 84 -14.21 42.67 -43.92
C PRO A 84 -13.30 43.89 -44.11
N GLN A 85 -13.15 44.33 -45.37
CA GLN A 85 -12.36 45.50 -45.73
C GLN A 85 -13.01 46.80 -45.24
N GLN A 86 -12.18 47.81 -44.96
CA GLN A 86 -12.64 49.17 -44.65
C GLN A 86 -13.39 49.78 -45.85
N PRO A 87 -14.55 50.44 -45.64
CA PRO A 87 -15.08 51.38 -46.62
C PRO A 87 -14.14 52.59 -46.78
N ALA A 88 -13.78 52.91 -48.02
CA ALA A 88 -12.88 54.01 -48.34
C ALA A 88 -13.49 55.39 -48.02
N VAL A 89 -12.63 56.34 -47.65
CA VAL A 89 -12.97 57.77 -47.52
C VAL A 89 -13.05 58.40 -48.92
N PRO A 90 -14.19 58.99 -49.34
CA PRO A 90 -14.25 59.76 -50.58
C PRO A 90 -13.65 61.16 -50.38
N HIS A 91 -12.73 61.55 -51.27
CA HIS A 91 -12.22 62.93 -51.34
C HIS A 91 -13.34 63.92 -51.72
N GLN A 92 -13.36 65.10 -51.08
CA GLN A 92 -14.08 66.27 -51.60
C GLN A 92 -13.19 67.06 -52.59
N PRO A 93 -13.68 67.36 -53.81
CA PRO A 93 -13.05 68.34 -54.70
C PRO A 93 -13.33 69.80 -54.29
N GLN A 94 -12.58 70.72 -54.89
CA GLN A 94 -12.57 72.16 -54.61
C GLN A 94 -13.79 72.92 -55.17
N ALA A 95 -13.95 74.17 -54.72
CA ALA A 95 -14.91 75.17 -55.24
C ALA A 95 -14.54 75.66 -56.66
N PRO A 96 -15.43 76.41 -57.35
CA PRO A 96 -15.48 77.87 -57.15
C PRO A 96 -16.90 78.49 -57.12
N GLY A 97 -16.98 79.77 -56.69
CA GLY A 97 -18.18 80.63 -56.81
C GLY A 97 -18.31 81.28 -58.20
N PRO A 98 -18.91 82.49 -58.37
CA PRO A 98 -19.28 83.53 -57.39
C PRO A 98 -20.83 83.75 -57.34
N THR A 99 -21.50 84.88 -57.03
CA THR A 99 -21.14 86.32 -56.87
C THR A 99 -22.16 87.10 -55.98
N THR A 100 -21.76 88.30 -55.54
CA THR A 100 -22.51 89.51 -55.12
C THR A 100 -24.04 89.61 -55.33
N TYR A 101 -24.84 90.25 -54.46
CA TYR A 101 -24.77 91.70 -54.15
C TYR A 101 -25.32 92.15 -52.76
N GLN A 102 -25.18 93.45 -52.48
CA GLN A 102 -25.37 94.16 -51.20
C GLN A 102 -26.83 94.37 -50.75
N SER A 103 -27.03 94.58 -49.44
CA SER A 103 -27.44 95.88 -48.83
C SER A 103 -28.39 95.73 -47.62
N GLY A 104 -28.33 96.66 -46.67
CA GLY A 104 -29.33 96.84 -45.60
C GLY A 104 -28.79 96.69 -44.18
N GLY A 105 -28.30 97.79 -43.59
CA GLY A 105 -27.88 97.81 -42.18
C GLY A 105 -29.06 97.91 -41.20
N GLY A 106 -28.89 97.37 -39.99
CA GLY A 106 -29.87 97.44 -38.92
C GLY A 106 -29.25 97.12 -37.55
N THR A 107 -28.83 98.15 -36.82
CA THR A 107 -28.26 98.04 -35.47
C THR A 107 -29.37 97.76 -34.44
N ALA A 108 -29.23 96.68 -33.66
CA ALA A 108 -30.10 96.39 -32.51
C ALA A 108 -29.31 95.71 -31.36
N PRO A 109 -29.71 95.89 -30.07
CA PRO A 109 -28.74 95.89 -28.97
C PRO A 109 -28.48 94.53 -28.31
N GLN A 110 -27.30 94.39 -27.69
CA GLN A 110 -26.97 93.22 -26.87
C GLN A 110 -27.66 93.26 -25.50
N THR A 111 -28.46 92.24 -25.19
CA THR A 111 -29.01 91.99 -23.83
C THR A 111 -28.00 91.28 -22.91
N PRO A 112 -28.03 91.50 -21.58
CA PRO A 112 -26.90 91.25 -20.70
C PRO A 112 -26.62 89.77 -20.39
N ARG A 113 -25.39 89.34 -20.69
CA ARG A 113 -24.89 87.95 -20.66
C ARG A 113 -24.58 87.37 -19.26
N LYS A 114 -25.01 88.01 -18.16
CA LYS A 114 -24.52 87.71 -16.79
C LYS A 114 -25.20 86.52 -16.07
N SER A 115 -26.49 86.24 -16.29
CA SER A 115 -27.19 85.13 -15.60
C SER A 115 -26.76 83.74 -16.08
N ARG A 116 -26.45 83.59 -17.37
CA ARG A 116 -26.03 82.31 -17.98
C ARG A 116 -24.71 81.75 -17.43
N ARG A 117 -23.79 82.61 -16.99
CA ARG A 117 -22.51 82.15 -16.40
C ARG A 117 -22.72 81.51 -15.03
N LEU A 118 -23.59 82.08 -14.19
CA LEU A 118 -23.90 81.51 -12.88
C LEU A 118 -24.61 80.15 -13.03
N ALA A 119 -25.59 80.06 -13.93
CA ALA A 119 -26.28 78.81 -14.23
C ALA A 119 -25.33 77.73 -14.78
N ALA A 120 -24.40 78.07 -15.67
CA ALA A 120 -23.41 77.13 -16.20
C ALA A 120 -22.44 76.63 -15.10
N VAL A 121 -22.00 77.50 -14.19
CA VAL A 121 -21.19 77.10 -13.03
C VAL A 121 -21.97 76.19 -12.09
N LEU A 122 -23.23 76.51 -11.78
CA LEU A 122 -24.08 75.67 -10.94
C LEU A 122 -24.35 74.29 -11.56
N VAL A 123 -24.58 74.21 -12.89
CA VAL A 123 -24.72 72.94 -13.60
C VAL A 123 -23.40 72.15 -13.62
N ALA A 124 -22.26 72.81 -13.83
CA ALA A 124 -20.95 72.14 -13.79
C ALA A 124 -20.62 71.60 -12.38
N VAL A 125 -20.93 72.37 -11.32
CA VAL A 125 -20.80 71.94 -9.93
C VAL A 125 -21.76 70.80 -9.62
N PHE A 126 -23.02 70.87 -10.07
CA PHE A 126 -23.99 69.78 -9.89
C PHE A 126 -23.55 68.49 -10.60
N LEU A 127 -23.07 68.57 -11.84
CA LEU A 127 -22.54 67.42 -12.58
C LEU A 127 -21.28 66.86 -11.91
N LEU A 128 -20.38 67.71 -11.39
CA LEU A 128 -19.20 67.27 -10.64
C LEU A 128 -19.59 66.57 -9.33
N VAL A 129 -20.55 67.11 -8.58
CA VAL A 129 -21.07 66.49 -7.35
C VAL A 129 -21.81 65.19 -7.64
N ALA A 130 -22.58 65.11 -8.73
CA ALA A 130 -23.24 63.88 -9.18
C ALA A 130 -22.23 62.82 -9.63
N LEU A 131 -21.13 63.20 -10.29
CA LEU A 131 -20.08 62.29 -10.75
C LEU A 131 -19.19 61.81 -9.60
N LEU A 132 -18.81 62.69 -8.67
CA LEU A 132 -18.10 62.33 -7.44
C LEU A 132 -18.98 61.49 -6.50
N GLY A 133 -20.25 61.85 -6.34
CA GLY A 133 -21.23 61.10 -5.57
C GLY A 133 -21.53 59.72 -6.17
N GLY A 134 -21.65 59.64 -7.49
CA GLY A 134 -21.78 58.38 -8.23
C GLY A 134 -20.54 57.50 -8.09
N GLY A 135 -19.33 58.08 -8.23
CA GLY A 135 -18.07 57.38 -8.02
C GLY A 135 -17.91 56.86 -6.58
N ALA A 136 -18.25 57.68 -5.58
CA ALA A 136 -18.26 57.28 -4.17
C ALA A 136 -19.29 56.18 -3.89
N ALA A 137 -20.50 56.27 -4.45
CA ALA A 137 -21.52 55.23 -4.32
C ALA A 137 -21.04 53.90 -4.90
N VAL A 138 -20.53 53.90 -6.14
CA VAL A 138 -19.96 52.70 -6.80
C VAL A 138 -18.83 52.10 -5.96
N GLN A 139 -17.91 52.91 -5.42
CA GLN A 139 -16.82 52.42 -4.57
C GLN A 139 -17.31 51.84 -3.23
N LEU A 140 -18.36 52.40 -2.63
CA LEU A 140 -18.96 51.89 -1.40
C LEU A 140 -19.74 50.58 -1.61
N THR A 141 -20.43 50.42 -2.74
CA THR A 141 -21.29 49.26 -3.03
C THR A 141 -20.61 48.11 -3.78
N ARG A 142 -19.47 48.34 -4.44
CA ARG A 142 -18.72 47.30 -5.16
C ARG A 142 -18.33 46.16 -4.23
N ASP A 143 -18.34 44.92 -4.74
CA ASP A 143 -18.04 43.73 -3.94
C ASP A 143 -16.67 43.82 -3.25
N LEU A 144 -16.59 43.19 -2.08
CA LEU A 144 -15.34 43.11 -1.32
C LEU A 144 -14.49 41.93 -1.85
N PRO A 145 -13.16 42.08 -1.98
CA PRO A 145 -12.29 40.97 -2.33
C PRO A 145 -12.41 39.82 -1.33
N ALA A 146 -12.31 38.58 -1.83
CA ALA A 146 -12.20 37.40 -0.98
C ALA A 146 -11.00 37.51 -0.03
N ALA A 147 -11.09 36.87 1.13
CA ALA A 147 -9.97 36.81 2.06
C ALA A 147 -8.97 35.73 1.62
N THR A 148 -7.70 35.91 1.95
CA THR A 148 -6.64 34.94 1.65
C THR A 148 -6.44 34.04 2.86
N LEU A 149 -6.48 32.71 2.66
CA LEU A 149 -6.09 31.73 3.67
C LEU A 149 -4.65 31.29 3.43
N THR A 150 -3.81 31.35 4.46
CA THR A 150 -2.48 30.73 4.50
C THR A 150 -2.42 29.69 5.62
N THR A 151 -1.78 28.55 5.36
CA THR A 151 -1.62 27.44 6.31
C THR A 151 -0.16 27.02 6.39
N GLY A 152 0.38 26.91 7.61
CA GLY A 152 1.73 26.42 7.90
C GLY A 152 1.80 24.90 8.18
N VAL A 153 0.75 24.15 7.84
CA VAL A 153 0.75 22.68 7.98
C VAL A 153 1.66 22.08 6.90
N ALA A 154 2.74 21.42 7.32
CA ALA A 154 3.63 20.72 6.39
C ALA A 154 2.95 19.47 5.82
N GLY A 155 3.19 19.16 4.54
CA GLY A 155 2.64 17.99 3.85
C GLY A 155 3.13 16.63 4.37
N THR A 156 4.04 16.62 5.34
CA THR A 156 4.44 15.44 6.10
C THR A 156 4.79 15.88 7.52
N LEU A 157 4.21 15.21 8.52
CA LEU A 157 4.47 15.44 9.94
C LEU A 157 5.03 14.16 10.57
N LYS A 158 5.91 14.31 11.55
CA LYS A 158 6.50 13.18 12.29
C LYS A 158 5.79 13.05 13.64
N ILE A 159 5.34 11.85 13.99
CA ILE A 159 4.80 11.58 15.33
C ILE A 159 5.89 11.89 16.37
N PRO A 160 5.61 12.68 17.42
CA PRO A 160 6.63 13.08 18.39
C PRO A 160 7.38 11.90 19.04
N GLY A 161 8.70 12.02 19.15
CA GLY A 161 9.59 11.00 19.72
C GLY A 161 10.34 10.17 18.67
N SER A 162 10.83 9.00 19.09
CA SER A 162 11.59 8.03 18.29
C SER A 162 11.08 6.62 18.56
N LEU A 163 11.15 5.75 17.54
CA LEU A 163 10.74 4.34 17.66
C LEU A 163 11.47 3.71 18.86
N PRO A 164 10.75 3.14 19.84
CA PRO A 164 11.38 2.43 20.95
C PRO A 164 12.24 1.27 20.44
N GLU A 165 13.29 0.92 21.18
CA GLU A 165 14.11 -0.24 20.86
C GLU A 165 13.25 -1.51 20.85
N MET A 166 13.25 -2.19 19.70
CA MET A 166 12.50 -3.42 19.50
C MET A 166 13.35 -4.61 20.00
N PRO A 167 12.75 -5.60 20.69
CA PRO A 167 13.48 -6.74 21.24
C PRO A 167 13.78 -7.77 20.15
N TRP A 168 14.66 -7.39 19.22
CA TRP A 168 15.12 -8.25 18.13
C TRP A 168 15.81 -9.52 18.66
N PRO A 169 15.71 -10.65 17.94
CA PRO A 169 16.40 -11.87 18.33
C PRO A 169 17.93 -11.67 18.25
N ALA A 170 18.64 -12.24 19.21
CA ALA A 170 20.10 -12.15 19.31
C ALA A 170 20.86 -13.13 18.38
N ARG A 171 20.15 -14.06 17.74
CA ARG A 171 20.64 -14.97 16.69
C ARG A 171 19.67 -14.98 15.51
N GLY A 172 20.16 -15.43 14.36
CA GLY A 172 19.40 -15.45 13.11
C GLY A 172 19.05 -14.06 12.60
N SER A 173 17.91 -13.98 11.91
CA SER A 173 17.37 -12.76 11.30
C SER A 173 15.90 -12.55 11.67
N ALA A 174 15.44 -11.31 11.53
CA ALA A 174 14.03 -10.97 11.69
C ALA A 174 13.64 -9.75 10.86
N GLU A 175 12.37 -9.67 10.49
CA GLU A 175 11.75 -8.51 9.83
C GLU A 175 10.34 -8.30 10.38
N LEU A 176 9.90 -7.04 10.51
CA LEU A 176 8.59 -6.70 11.04
C LEU A 176 8.01 -5.44 10.39
N MET A 177 6.75 -5.53 9.95
CA MET A 177 5.98 -4.41 9.41
C MET A 177 4.52 -4.46 9.87
N VAL A 178 3.82 -3.34 9.70
CA VAL A 178 2.38 -3.23 9.97
C VAL A 178 1.68 -2.65 8.74
N GLU A 179 0.65 -3.34 8.26
CA GLU A 179 -0.06 -2.93 7.06
C GLU A 179 -0.67 -1.53 7.18
N GLY A 180 -0.56 -0.76 6.09
CA GLY A 180 -0.97 0.64 6.04
C GLY A 180 -0.13 1.62 6.88
N LEU A 181 0.83 1.15 7.69
CA LEU A 181 1.76 2.00 8.46
C LEU A 181 3.22 1.85 7.99
N GLY A 182 3.59 0.67 7.47
CA GLY A 182 4.90 0.39 6.89
C GLY A 182 5.84 -0.41 7.79
N ARG A 183 7.12 -0.42 7.42
CA ARG A 183 8.19 -1.17 8.08
C ARG A 183 8.50 -0.63 9.48
N ILE A 184 8.53 -1.51 10.49
CA ILE A 184 9.06 -1.20 11.82
C ILE A 184 10.59 -1.38 11.83
N GLY A 185 11.09 -2.49 11.28
CA GLY A 185 12.52 -2.76 11.20
C GLY A 185 12.82 -4.26 11.09
N GLY A 186 14.10 -4.61 11.31
CA GLY A 186 14.57 -5.99 11.30
C GLY A 186 15.98 -6.12 11.87
N SER A 187 16.46 -7.36 12.00
CA SER A 187 17.79 -7.73 12.50
C SER A 187 18.42 -8.85 11.66
N GLY A 188 19.72 -9.11 11.85
CA GLY A 188 20.48 -10.09 11.07
C GLY A 188 21.02 -9.57 9.72
N GLY A 189 20.39 -8.52 9.18
CA GLY A 189 20.76 -7.93 7.88
C GLY A 189 20.23 -8.74 6.70
N ALA A 190 20.79 -8.53 5.50
CA ALA A 190 20.49 -9.32 4.31
C ALA A 190 21.22 -10.68 4.33
N ARG A 191 21.18 -11.40 5.46
CA ARG A 191 21.73 -12.75 5.56
C ARG A 191 20.70 -13.73 5.01
N THR A 192 21.05 -14.36 3.90
CA THR A 192 20.37 -15.54 3.36
C THR A 192 20.61 -16.75 4.28
N GLU A 193 19.55 -17.40 4.72
CA GLU A 193 19.57 -18.54 5.66
C GLU A 193 18.65 -19.66 5.11
N PRO A 194 18.91 -20.96 5.41
CA PRO A 194 17.98 -22.03 5.07
C PRO A 194 16.64 -21.82 5.76
N ILE A 195 15.54 -21.78 5.00
CA ILE A 195 14.23 -21.38 5.53
C ILE A 195 13.35 -22.55 6.01
N GLY A 196 13.73 -23.80 5.71
CA GLY A 196 12.90 -24.95 6.10
C GLY A 196 11.51 -24.87 5.45
N SER A 197 10.51 -25.46 6.11
CA SER A 197 9.12 -25.47 5.61
C SER A 197 8.42 -24.12 5.47
N VAL A 198 9.07 -22.99 5.76
CA VAL A 198 8.59 -21.66 5.34
C VAL A 198 8.50 -21.55 3.81
N ALA A 199 9.36 -22.26 3.06
CA ALA A 199 9.34 -22.25 1.59
C ALA A 199 7.97 -22.65 0.98
N LYS A 200 7.16 -23.43 1.71
CA LYS A 200 5.81 -23.83 1.29
C LYS A 200 4.85 -22.65 1.10
N VAL A 201 5.14 -21.49 1.69
CA VAL A 201 4.41 -20.25 1.43
C VAL A 201 4.56 -19.84 -0.05
N MET A 202 5.72 -20.06 -0.67
CA MET A 202 5.93 -19.78 -2.09
C MET A 202 5.23 -20.82 -2.96
N THR A 203 5.25 -22.09 -2.56
CA THR A 203 4.49 -23.14 -3.24
C THR A 203 2.99 -22.81 -3.26
N ALA A 204 2.41 -22.43 -2.12
CA ALA A 204 1.02 -21.98 -2.06
C ALA A 204 0.75 -20.73 -2.92
N TYR A 205 1.66 -19.74 -2.91
CA TYR A 205 1.56 -18.54 -3.74
C TYR A 205 1.58 -18.84 -5.25
N VAL A 206 2.49 -19.71 -5.72
CA VAL A 206 2.57 -20.11 -7.13
C VAL A 206 1.32 -20.89 -7.54
N ILE A 207 0.85 -21.81 -6.70
CA ILE A 207 -0.39 -22.56 -6.95
C ILE A 207 -1.58 -21.60 -7.07
N LEU A 208 -1.84 -20.75 -6.08
CA LEU A 208 -2.97 -19.81 -6.10
C LEU A 208 -2.90 -18.75 -7.21
N LYS A 209 -1.69 -18.42 -7.69
CA LYS A 209 -1.50 -17.54 -8.85
C LYS A 209 -1.87 -18.22 -10.18
N ASN A 210 -1.58 -19.52 -10.33
CA ASN A 210 -1.85 -20.28 -11.55
C ASN A 210 -3.25 -20.93 -11.55
N HIS A 211 -3.75 -21.24 -10.36
CA HIS A 211 -5.03 -21.86 -10.06
C HIS A 211 -5.75 -21.04 -8.97
N PRO A 212 -6.42 -19.92 -9.31
CA PRO A 212 -7.06 -19.09 -8.31
C PRO A 212 -8.28 -19.76 -7.67
N LEU A 213 -8.40 -19.66 -6.35
CA LEU A 213 -9.59 -20.03 -5.57
C LEU A 213 -10.17 -18.80 -4.88
N GLU A 214 -11.50 -18.70 -4.82
CA GLU A 214 -12.23 -17.63 -4.13
C GLU A 214 -13.20 -18.22 -3.09
N GLY A 215 -13.39 -17.53 -1.96
CA GLY A 215 -14.38 -17.92 -0.94
C GLY A 215 -14.27 -19.37 -0.47
N ASP A 216 -15.36 -20.13 -0.60
CA ASP A 216 -15.50 -21.54 -0.24
C ASP A 216 -15.24 -22.53 -1.41
N ASP A 217 -14.64 -22.08 -2.51
CA ASP A 217 -14.29 -22.97 -3.64
C ASP A 217 -13.29 -24.06 -3.21
N GLU A 218 -13.59 -25.31 -3.58
CA GLU A 218 -12.70 -26.47 -3.37
C GLU A 218 -11.59 -26.58 -4.44
N GLY A 219 -11.86 -26.05 -5.63
CA GLY A 219 -10.96 -26.15 -6.78
C GLY A 219 -11.03 -27.48 -7.54
N PRO A 220 -10.13 -27.68 -8.53
CA PRO A 220 -9.98 -28.93 -9.26
C PRO A 220 -9.55 -30.11 -8.36
N GLY A 221 -9.88 -31.33 -8.78
CA GLY A 221 -9.48 -32.55 -8.06
C GLY A 221 -8.15 -33.13 -8.55
N LEU A 222 -7.16 -33.19 -7.66
CA LEU A 222 -5.88 -33.85 -7.84
C LEU A 222 -6.04 -35.35 -7.53
N THR A 223 -5.77 -36.22 -8.51
CA THR A 223 -5.81 -37.68 -8.29
C THR A 223 -4.43 -38.20 -7.92
N VAL A 224 -4.30 -38.77 -6.72
CA VAL A 224 -3.05 -39.37 -6.22
C VAL A 224 -2.62 -40.54 -7.11
N THR A 225 -1.42 -40.45 -7.64
CA THR A 225 -0.83 -41.43 -8.55
C THR A 225 0.02 -42.47 -7.81
N ALA A 226 0.42 -43.53 -8.51
CA ALA A 226 1.42 -44.46 -8.00
C ALA A 226 2.79 -43.80 -7.76
N ALA A 227 3.11 -42.72 -8.49
CA ALA A 227 4.35 -41.97 -8.29
C ALA A 227 4.31 -41.16 -6.98
N ASP A 228 3.17 -40.54 -6.65
CA ASP A 228 2.98 -39.78 -5.40
C ASP A 228 3.09 -40.71 -4.16
N VAL A 229 2.52 -41.91 -4.25
CA VAL A 229 2.66 -42.94 -3.20
C VAL A 229 4.11 -43.42 -3.09
N ALA A 230 4.84 -43.56 -4.21
CA ALA A 230 6.25 -43.92 -4.18
C ALA A 230 7.12 -42.81 -3.56
N ASP A 231 6.86 -41.54 -3.90
CA ASP A 231 7.50 -40.36 -3.31
C ASP A 231 7.26 -40.29 -1.79
N TYR A 232 6.00 -40.38 -1.35
CA TYR A 232 5.63 -40.46 0.06
C TYR A 232 6.43 -41.54 0.81
N ASN A 233 6.44 -42.78 0.29
CA ASN A 233 7.16 -43.89 0.92
C ASN A 233 8.68 -43.67 0.96
N SER A 234 9.26 -43.05 -0.09
CA SER A 234 10.70 -42.77 -0.17
C SER A 234 11.19 -41.78 0.90
N ARG A 235 10.30 -40.90 1.39
CA ARG A 235 10.61 -39.85 2.36
C ARG A 235 10.54 -40.29 3.81
N ILE A 236 9.76 -41.33 4.13
CA ILE A 236 9.58 -41.86 5.50
C ILE A 236 10.92 -42.08 6.23
N PRO A 237 11.96 -42.72 5.65
CA PRO A 237 13.23 -42.98 6.34
C PRO A 237 14.00 -41.72 6.74
N SER A 238 13.72 -40.57 6.11
CA SER A 238 14.37 -39.28 6.39
C SER A 238 13.65 -38.43 7.45
N GLY A 239 12.56 -38.93 8.05
CA GLY A 239 11.84 -38.21 9.11
C GLY A 239 11.16 -36.91 8.67
N GLN A 240 10.93 -36.72 7.36
CA GLN A 240 10.21 -35.58 6.82
C GLN A 240 8.77 -35.50 7.38
N SER A 241 8.19 -34.29 7.46
CA SER A 241 6.76 -34.17 7.73
C SER A 241 5.98 -34.54 6.48
N LEU A 242 5.01 -35.45 6.61
CA LEU A 242 4.31 -36.10 5.51
C LEU A 242 2.84 -36.30 5.88
N VAL A 243 1.97 -36.30 4.87
CA VAL A 243 0.59 -36.75 4.96
C VAL A 243 0.45 -38.07 4.21
N ARG A 244 -0.21 -39.07 4.82
CA ARG A 244 -0.52 -40.35 4.16
C ARG A 244 -1.41 -40.09 2.95
N VAL A 245 -1.02 -40.65 1.82
CA VAL A 245 -1.80 -40.64 0.57
C VAL A 245 -1.94 -42.06 0.02
N GLU A 246 -3.01 -42.34 -0.71
CA GLU A 246 -3.28 -43.64 -1.33
C GLU A 246 -3.59 -43.52 -2.83
N GLN A 247 -3.13 -44.48 -3.64
CA GLN A 247 -3.31 -44.40 -5.09
C GLN A 247 -4.80 -44.41 -5.48
N GLY A 248 -5.22 -43.41 -6.27
CA GLY A 248 -6.61 -43.22 -6.69
C GLY A 248 -7.45 -42.38 -5.72
N GLU A 249 -6.89 -41.97 -4.58
CA GLU A 249 -7.42 -40.89 -3.76
C GLU A 249 -7.58 -39.61 -4.60
N LYS A 250 -8.59 -38.80 -4.24
CA LYS A 250 -8.81 -37.48 -4.84
C LYS A 250 -8.76 -36.45 -3.74
N LEU A 251 -7.78 -35.56 -3.82
CA LEU A 251 -7.68 -34.35 -3.02
C LEU A 251 -8.28 -33.21 -3.84
N THR A 252 -9.02 -32.30 -3.24
CA THR A 252 -9.31 -31.00 -3.85
C THR A 252 -8.04 -30.13 -3.86
N GLU A 253 -8.01 -29.03 -4.61
CA GLU A 253 -6.90 -28.09 -4.53
C GLU A 253 -6.80 -27.50 -3.11
N ARG A 254 -7.95 -27.21 -2.50
CA ARG A 254 -8.06 -26.82 -1.09
C ARG A 254 -7.51 -27.89 -0.14
N ASP A 255 -7.88 -29.16 -0.29
CA ASP A 255 -7.32 -30.27 0.51
C ASP A 255 -5.78 -30.28 0.45
N ALA A 256 -5.22 -30.10 -0.76
CA ALA A 256 -3.78 -30.11 -0.99
C ALA A 256 -3.10 -28.88 -0.37
N LEU A 257 -3.68 -27.68 -0.48
CA LEU A 257 -3.18 -26.47 0.18
C LEU A 257 -3.29 -26.55 1.71
N GLU A 258 -4.35 -27.15 2.25
CA GLU A 258 -4.52 -27.39 3.69
C GLU A 258 -3.48 -28.41 4.21
N ALA A 259 -3.27 -29.52 3.51
CA ALA A 259 -2.24 -30.51 3.84
C ALA A 259 -0.81 -29.96 3.70
N LEU A 260 -0.58 -29.05 2.74
CA LEU A 260 0.68 -28.31 2.58
C LEU A 260 0.94 -27.38 3.79
N MET A 261 -0.07 -26.64 4.24
CA MET A 261 0.11 -25.56 5.19
C MET A 261 0.01 -25.98 6.67
N LEU A 262 -0.99 -26.81 7.03
CA LEU A 262 -1.28 -27.18 8.42
C LEU A 262 -0.23 -28.15 9.01
N PRO A 263 -0.15 -29.44 8.58
CA PRO A 263 0.84 -30.41 9.05
C PRO A 263 2.19 -30.28 8.31
N SER A 264 2.31 -29.32 7.39
CA SER A 264 3.57 -29.02 6.70
C SER A 264 4.08 -30.12 5.76
N ALA A 265 3.19 -30.83 5.06
CA ALA A 265 3.52 -32.04 4.33
C ALA A 265 4.47 -31.80 3.13
N ASN A 266 5.60 -32.52 3.10
CA ASN A 266 6.60 -32.43 2.04
C ASN A 266 6.14 -33.14 0.76
N ASN A 267 5.52 -34.32 0.85
CA ASN A 267 5.01 -35.05 -0.31
C ASN A 267 3.96 -34.23 -1.07
N ILE A 268 3.06 -33.54 -0.37
CA ILE A 268 2.04 -32.68 -0.98
C ILE A 268 2.67 -31.47 -1.69
N ALA A 269 3.77 -30.91 -1.16
CA ALA A 269 4.51 -29.84 -1.84
C ALA A 269 5.10 -30.29 -3.19
N HIS A 270 5.63 -31.52 -3.26
CA HIS A 270 6.12 -32.10 -4.52
C HIS A 270 4.97 -32.52 -5.46
N GLN A 271 3.86 -33.03 -4.91
CA GLN A 271 2.68 -33.38 -5.71
C GLN A 271 2.04 -32.14 -6.36
N LEU A 272 1.85 -31.06 -5.61
CA LEU A 272 1.38 -29.76 -6.13
C LEU A 272 2.31 -29.24 -7.22
N ALA A 273 3.63 -29.33 -7.01
CA ALA A 273 4.62 -28.90 -7.99
C ALA A 273 4.49 -29.65 -9.34
N VAL A 274 4.43 -30.98 -9.29
CA VAL A 274 4.26 -31.83 -10.48
C VAL A 274 2.88 -31.64 -11.12
N TRP A 275 1.84 -31.37 -10.33
CA TRP A 275 0.49 -31.12 -10.84
C TRP A 275 0.37 -29.80 -11.63
N ASP A 276 0.99 -28.72 -11.14
CA ASP A 276 0.94 -27.39 -11.77
C ASP A 276 1.94 -27.21 -12.94
N ALA A 277 3.13 -27.83 -12.87
CA ALA A 277 4.18 -27.65 -13.88
C ALA A 277 4.44 -28.89 -14.76
N GLY A 278 3.93 -30.06 -14.39
CA GLY A 278 4.22 -31.35 -15.05
C GLY A 278 5.49 -32.05 -14.55
N ASP A 279 6.45 -31.29 -14.02
CA ASP A 279 7.66 -31.79 -13.35
C ASP A 279 8.15 -30.81 -12.26
N LEU A 280 9.20 -31.19 -11.52
CA LEU A 280 9.74 -30.36 -10.43
C LEU A 280 10.58 -29.18 -10.93
N ASP A 281 11.32 -29.34 -12.02
CA ASP A 281 12.26 -28.32 -12.51
C ASP A 281 11.48 -27.10 -13.02
N GLY A 282 10.42 -27.32 -13.80
CA GLY A 282 9.51 -26.26 -14.26
C GLY A 282 8.74 -25.58 -13.12
N PHE A 283 8.49 -26.29 -12.00
CA PHE A 283 7.90 -25.64 -10.81
C PHE A 283 8.92 -24.78 -10.07
N LEU A 284 10.18 -25.21 -9.97
CA LEU A 284 11.25 -24.41 -9.38
C LEU A 284 11.56 -23.16 -10.22
N GLU A 285 11.47 -23.24 -11.55
CA GLU A 285 11.50 -22.05 -12.42
C GLU A 285 10.36 -21.08 -12.06
N LYS A 286 9.12 -21.56 -11.87
CA LYS A 286 7.98 -20.74 -11.43
C LYS A 286 8.19 -20.12 -10.04
N MET A 287 8.72 -20.87 -9.07
CA MET A 287 8.98 -20.37 -7.71
C MET A 287 10.04 -19.26 -7.69
N ASN A 288 11.11 -19.40 -8.47
CA ASN A 288 12.16 -18.38 -8.56
C ASN A 288 11.71 -17.17 -9.39
N ALA A 289 10.95 -17.36 -10.48
CA ALA A 289 10.32 -16.25 -11.21
C ALA A 289 9.34 -15.45 -10.32
N ALA A 290 8.58 -16.12 -9.45
CA ALA A 290 7.73 -15.47 -8.46
C ALA A 290 8.53 -14.70 -7.39
N ALA A 291 9.72 -15.18 -7.02
CA ALA A 291 10.65 -14.43 -6.16
C ALA A 291 11.13 -13.14 -6.86
N ASP A 292 11.55 -13.23 -8.12
CA ASP A 292 11.99 -12.07 -8.90
C ASP A 292 10.89 -11.01 -9.07
N GLU A 293 9.65 -11.43 -9.41
CA GLU A 293 8.48 -10.55 -9.49
C GLU A 293 8.22 -9.80 -8.17
N LEU A 294 8.33 -10.51 -7.03
CA LEU A 294 8.18 -9.96 -5.68
C LEU A 294 9.44 -9.23 -5.19
N GLN A 295 10.45 -9.07 -6.03
CA GLN A 295 11.74 -8.43 -5.73
C GLN A 295 12.47 -9.08 -4.54
N MET A 296 12.37 -10.40 -4.41
CA MET A 296 12.99 -11.22 -3.36
C MET A 296 14.43 -11.59 -3.75
N THR A 297 15.28 -10.57 -3.92
CA THR A 297 16.60 -10.67 -4.54
C THR A 297 17.64 -11.51 -3.79
N ASP A 298 17.37 -11.88 -2.53
CA ASP A 298 18.27 -12.65 -1.67
C ASP A 298 17.68 -14.05 -1.35
N THR A 299 16.90 -14.59 -2.29
CA THR A 299 16.13 -15.85 -2.17
C THR A 299 16.42 -16.79 -3.34
N GLU A 300 16.58 -18.09 -3.03
CA GLU A 300 16.73 -19.18 -4.00
C GLU A 300 15.89 -20.39 -3.55
N TYR A 301 14.97 -20.86 -4.39
CA TYR A 301 14.20 -22.09 -4.17
C TYR A 301 14.80 -23.26 -4.95
N THR A 302 15.20 -24.31 -4.22
CA THR A 302 15.78 -25.53 -4.79
C THR A 302 14.93 -26.78 -4.56
N ASP A 303 13.89 -26.67 -3.74
CA ASP A 303 12.84 -27.67 -3.57
C ASP A 303 11.52 -27.00 -3.12
N PRO A 304 10.34 -27.53 -3.52
CA PRO A 304 9.05 -26.92 -3.16
C PRO A 304 8.69 -27.09 -1.68
N SER A 305 9.42 -27.89 -0.90
CA SER A 305 9.11 -28.14 0.51
C SER A 305 9.98 -27.33 1.47
N GLY A 306 11.10 -26.77 1.00
CA GLY A 306 12.16 -26.17 1.80
C GLY A 306 12.93 -27.18 2.66
N PHE A 307 12.95 -28.46 2.28
CA PHE A 307 13.68 -29.49 3.01
C PHE A 307 15.17 -29.46 2.68
N LEU A 308 15.55 -29.04 1.47
CA LEU A 308 16.96 -28.92 1.10
C LEU A 308 17.55 -27.65 1.73
N PRO A 309 18.76 -27.73 2.34
CA PRO A 309 19.40 -26.56 2.95
C PRO A 309 19.85 -25.50 1.93
N SER A 310 19.84 -25.83 0.64
CA SER A 310 20.03 -24.90 -0.48
C SER A 310 18.80 -24.03 -0.76
N THR A 311 17.61 -24.40 -0.29
CA THR A 311 16.42 -23.54 -0.33
C THR A 311 16.54 -22.48 0.76
N THR A 312 16.91 -21.26 0.36
CA THR A 312 17.35 -20.19 1.25
C THR A 312 16.69 -18.85 0.92
N SER A 313 16.56 -17.97 1.92
CA SER A 313 15.95 -16.65 1.78
C SER A 313 16.32 -15.74 2.94
N THR A 314 15.83 -14.49 2.93
CA THR A 314 15.95 -13.54 4.05
C THR A 314 14.60 -13.33 4.74
N ALA A 315 14.62 -12.94 6.02
CA ALA A 315 13.40 -12.54 6.72
C ALA A 315 12.66 -11.38 6.01
N ALA A 316 13.39 -10.49 5.33
CA ALA A 316 12.82 -9.38 4.58
C ALA A 316 12.04 -9.85 3.35
N ASP A 317 12.59 -10.77 2.59
CA ASP A 317 11.95 -11.33 1.40
C ASP A 317 10.73 -12.17 1.76
N GLN A 318 10.82 -12.99 2.79
CA GLN A 318 9.69 -13.79 3.25
C GLN A 318 8.55 -12.92 3.83
N VAL A 319 8.82 -11.71 4.32
CA VAL A 319 7.78 -10.72 4.60
C VAL A 319 7.16 -10.15 3.32
N LYS A 320 7.89 -9.94 2.23
CA LYS A 320 7.28 -9.53 0.93
C LYS A 320 6.31 -10.60 0.43
N LEU A 321 6.75 -11.86 0.42
CA LEU A 321 5.92 -13.01 0.04
C LEU A 321 4.69 -13.15 0.94
N ALA A 322 4.87 -13.09 2.27
CA ALA A 322 3.78 -13.15 3.24
C ALA A 322 2.69 -12.12 2.98
N ARG A 323 3.06 -10.90 2.58
CA ARG A 323 2.11 -9.83 2.26
C ARG A 323 1.35 -10.14 0.96
N ALA A 324 2.06 -10.55 -0.09
CA ALA A 324 1.46 -10.87 -1.38
C ALA A 324 0.50 -12.07 -1.31
N VAL A 325 0.88 -13.16 -0.63
CA VAL A 325 0.03 -14.35 -0.51
C VAL A 325 -1.19 -14.13 0.39
N LEU A 326 -1.14 -13.18 1.32
CA LEU A 326 -2.29 -12.77 2.14
C LEU A 326 -3.32 -11.91 1.38
N GLU A 327 -3.04 -11.50 0.13
CA GLU A 327 -4.04 -10.89 -0.75
C GLU A 327 -5.04 -11.92 -1.29
N PHE A 328 -4.69 -13.23 -1.27
CA PHE A 328 -5.63 -14.32 -1.50
C PHE A 328 -6.40 -14.64 -0.21
N GLU A 329 -7.68 -14.24 -0.13
CA GLU A 329 -8.50 -14.45 1.08
C GLU A 329 -8.55 -15.94 1.51
N VAL A 330 -8.67 -16.85 0.52
CA VAL A 330 -8.60 -18.31 0.73
C VAL A 330 -7.34 -18.78 1.44
N PHE A 331 -6.19 -18.15 1.19
CA PHE A 331 -4.94 -18.50 1.87
C PHE A 331 -4.95 -18.03 3.33
N ALA A 332 -5.46 -16.83 3.58
CA ALA A 332 -5.60 -16.30 4.93
C ALA A 332 -6.52 -17.18 5.80
N ASP A 333 -7.62 -17.68 5.22
CA ASP A 333 -8.51 -18.65 5.88
C ASP A 333 -7.80 -19.98 6.16
N ILE A 334 -7.13 -20.58 5.16
CA ILE A 334 -6.41 -21.85 5.30
C ILE A 334 -5.36 -21.80 6.42
N VAL A 335 -4.55 -20.73 6.51
CA VAL A 335 -3.50 -20.67 7.54
C VAL A 335 -4.02 -20.40 8.96
N GLU A 336 -5.25 -19.90 9.09
CA GLU A 336 -5.95 -19.70 10.37
C GLU A 336 -6.62 -20.98 10.89
N LEU A 337 -6.87 -21.97 10.02
CA LEU A 337 -7.41 -23.27 10.43
C LEU A 337 -6.49 -23.96 11.44
N ARG A 338 -7.09 -24.38 12.57
CA ARG A 338 -6.43 -25.26 13.55
C ARG A 338 -6.36 -26.71 13.07
N THR A 339 -7.37 -27.12 12.31
CA THR A 339 -7.60 -28.48 11.83
C THR A 339 -8.30 -28.46 10.49
N ALA A 340 -8.00 -29.44 9.65
CA ALA A 340 -8.70 -29.74 8.43
C ALA A 340 -9.03 -31.24 8.36
N GLN A 341 -9.94 -31.62 7.46
CA GLN A 341 -10.43 -32.99 7.33
C GLN A 341 -10.16 -33.51 5.92
N ILE A 342 -8.99 -34.09 5.73
CA ILE A 342 -8.50 -34.54 4.42
C ILE A 342 -8.96 -36.00 4.17
N PRO A 343 -9.21 -36.39 2.90
CA PRO A 343 -9.34 -37.80 2.52
C PRO A 343 -8.18 -38.67 3.04
N VAL A 344 -8.42 -39.98 3.19
CA VAL A 344 -7.48 -41.03 3.66
C VAL A 344 -6.82 -40.80 5.03
N VAL A 345 -6.02 -39.75 5.21
CA VAL A 345 -5.29 -39.43 6.46
C VAL A 345 -6.21 -39.05 7.61
N GLY A 346 -7.39 -38.51 7.33
CA GLY A 346 -8.34 -38.06 8.35
C GLY A 346 -8.10 -36.61 8.79
N THR A 347 -8.31 -36.34 10.08
CA THR A 347 -8.13 -34.99 10.65
C THR A 347 -6.65 -34.64 10.79
N ILE A 348 -6.21 -33.59 10.10
CA ILE A 348 -4.87 -32.99 10.25
C ILE A 348 -4.90 -31.81 11.21
N GLN A 349 -3.73 -31.46 11.77
CA GLN A 349 -3.56 -30.41 12.79
C GLN A 349 -2.54 -29.37 12.29
N ASN A 350 -2.76 -28.10 12.60
CA ASN A 350 -1.83 -27.02 12.29
C ASN A 350 -0.65 -26.99 13.27
N TYR A 351 0.59 -27.02 12.78
CA TYR A 351 1.80 -26.96 13.60
C TYR A 351 2.08 -25.58 14.22
N ASN A 352 1.38 -24.52 13.80
CA ASN A 352 1.56 -23.18 14.35
C ASN A 352 0.93 -23.05 15.76
N ALA A 353 1.72 -23.37 16.78
CA ALA A 353 1.33 -23.26 18.19
C ALA A 353 1.01 -21.83 18.67
N LEU A 354 1.21 -20.80 17.85
CA LEU A 354 0.78 -19.43 18.15
C LEU A 354 -0.63 -19.09 17.64
N LEU A 355 -1.34 -19.95 16.90
CA LEU A 355 -2.69 -19.62 16.42
C LEU A 355 -3.64 -19.22 17.56
N GLY A 356 -4.24 -18.03 17.45
CA GLY A 356 -5.08 -17.37 18.46
C GLY A 356 -4.32 -16.75 19.64
N VAL A 357 -3.03 -17.07 19.83
CA VAL A 357 -2.16 -16.42 20.81
C VAL A 357 -1.71 -15.10 20.24
N ASP A 358 -1.81 -14.02 21.03
CA ASP A 358 -1.33 -12.70 20.60
C ASP A 358 -1.88 -12.28 19.22
N GLY A 359 -3.15 -12.59 18.93
CA GLY A 359 -3.82 -12.25 17.67
C GLY A 359 -3.23 -12.91 16.42
N VAL A 360 -2.27 -13.83 16.56
CA VAL A 360 -1.65 -14.56 15.45
C VAL A 360 -2.69 -15.46 14.79
N PHE A 361 -2.81 -15.35 13.47
CA PHE A 361 -3.70 -16.16 12.63
C PHE A 361 -2.95 -16.93 11.53
N GLY A 362 -1.63 -16.77 11.44
CA GLY A 362 -0.81 -17.43 10.42
C GLY A 362 0.69 -17.25 10.70
N ILE A 363 1.59 -17.62 9.81
CA ILE A 363 1.36 -18.19 8.48
C ILE A 363 1.99 -19.58 8.43
N LYS A 364 3.31 -19.70 8.64
CA LYS A 364 4.02 -20.96 8.45
C LYS A 364 5.24 -21.10 9.35
N THR A 365 5.27 -22.22 10.10
CA THR A 365 6.45 -22.72 10.80
C THR A 365 7.39 -23.47 9.86
N GLY A 366 8.70 -23.42 10.13
CA GLY A 366 9.70 -24.25 9.47
C GLY A 366 10.84 -24.62 10.41
N SER A 367 11.38 -25.83 10.25
CA SER A 367 12.57 -26.27 10.97
C SER A 367 13.29 -27.42 10.27
N THR A 368 14.62 -27.39 10.34
CA THR A 368 15.57 -28.47 10.06
C THR A 368 16.83 -28.22 10.91
N ASP A 369 17.75 -29.18 10.97
CA ASP A 369 19.03 -28.99 11.70
C ASP A 369 19.87 -27.83 11.12
N GLN A 370 19.76 -27.56 9.82
CA GLN A 370 20.45 -26.47 9.12
C GLN A 370 19.70 -25.14 9.18
N ALA A 371 18.36 -25.18 9.25
CA ALA A 371 17.49 -24.00 9.25
C ALA A 371 17.24 -23.42 10.65
N GLY A 372 17.37 -24.23 11.70
CA GLY A 372 16.93 -23.87 13.04
C GLY A 372 15.42 -23.66 13.10
N GLY A 373 14.95 -22.84 14.04
CA GLY A 373 13.55 -22.49 14.21
C GLY A 373 13.16 -21.26 13.41
N ASN A 374 12.24 -21.44 12.46
CA ASN A 374 11.74 -20.41 11.55
C ASN A 374 10.22 -20.24 11.70
N LEU A 375 9.75 -18.99 11.64
CA LEU A 375 8.33 -18.66 11.61
C LEU A 375 8.10 -17.39 10.81
N VAL A 376 7.28 -17.50 9.75
CA VAL A 376 6.60 -16.37 9.13
C VAL A 376 5.22 -16.26 9.76
N PHE A 377 4.87 -15.08 10.27
CA PHE A 377 3.65 -14.87 11.03
C PHE A 377 2.86 -13.65 10.57
N ALA A 378 1.54 -13.75 10.76
CA ALA A 378 0.60 -12.65 10.63
C ALA A 378 -0.26 -12.55 11.90
N SER A 379 -0.49 -11.33 12.39
CA SER A 379 -1.19 -11.07 13.65
C SER A 379 -2.10 -9.85 13.57
N ARG A 380 -3.34 -9.99 14.06
CA ARG A 380 -4.31 -8.89 14.15
C ARG A 380 -4.06 -8.06 15.41
N LEU A 381 -3.94 -6.75 15.24
CA LEU A 381 -3.78 -5.76 16.30
C LEU A 381 -4.91 -4.72 16.26
N LYS A 382 -5.76 -4.73 17.30
CA LYS A 382 -6.80 -3.72 17.48
C LYS A 382 -6.27 -2.48 18.21
N VAL A 383 -6.41 -1.31 17.59
CA VAL A 383 -6.10 0.00 18.16
C VAL A 383 -7.34 0.90 18.05
N GLY A 384 -8.05 1.06 19.17
CA GLY A 384 -9.34 1.77 19.18
C GLY A 384 -10.37 1.04 18.30
N SER A 385 -10.90 1.74 17.30
CA SER A 385 -11.83 1.18 16.30
C SER A 385 -11.12 0.55 15.09
N ARG A 386 -9.81 0.69 14.96
CA ARG A 386 -9.05 0.15 13.82
C ARG A 386 -8.49 -1.22 14.15
N GLU A 387 -8.57 -2.13 13.18
CA GLU A 387 -7.77 -3.35 13.15
C GLU A 387 -6.60 -3.15 12.18
N LEU A 388 -5.45 -3.70 12.52
CA LEU A 388 -4.22 -3.65 11.76
C LEU A 388 -3.66 -5.07 11.64
N VAL A 389 -3.06 -5.40 10.49
CA VAL A 389 -2.30 -6.64 10.32
C VAL A 389 -0.82 -6.34 10.54
N ILE A 390 -0.20 -7.07 11.47
CA ILE A 390 1.26 -7.15 11.63
C ILE A 390 1.72 -8.34 10.79
N VAL A 391 2.71 -8.13 9.92
CA VAL A 391 3.37 -9.21 9.18
C VAL A 391 4.85 -9.22 9.57
N GLY A 392 5.40 -10.41 9.83
CA GLY A 392 6.79 -10.55 10.22
C GLY A 392 7.37 -11.94 9.98
N ALA A 393 8.69 -12.01 10.05
CA ALA A 393 9.44 -13.25 9.98
C ALA A 393 10.54 -13.25 11.06
N VAL A 394 10.82 -14.42 11.64
CA VAL A 394 11.96 -14.66 12.53
C VAL A 394 12.57 -16.00 12.17
N PHE A 395 13.86 -16.02 11.84
CA PHE A 395 14.58 -17.21 11.36
C PHE A 395 15.77 -17.60 12.25
N ASN A 396 16.26 -18.82 12.04
CA ASN A 396 17.47 -19.41 12.59
C ASN A 396 17.56 -19.28 14.13
N GLN A 397 16.47 -19.65 14.80
CA GLN A 397 16.44 -19.74 16.27
C GLN A 397 16.94 -21.11 16.76
N PRO A 398 17.79 -21.16 17.80
CA PRO A 398 18.48 -22.38 18.19
C PRO A 398 17.59 -23.38 18.95
N GLY A 399 17.91 -24.66 18.82
CA GLY A 399 17.37 -25.78 19.62
C GLY A 399 17.99 -27.10 19.17
N ALA A 400 18.03 -28.11 20.05
CA ALA A 400 18.63 -29.42 19.73
C ALA A 400 17.75 -30.32 18.85
N ASN A 401 16.52 -29.90 18.58
CA ASN A 401 15.51 -30.61 17.80
C ASN A 401 14.40 -29.62 17.37
N THR A 402 13.52 -30.05 16.45
CA THR A 402 12.39 -29.25 15.96
C THR A 402 11.50 -28.68 17.07
N PRO A 403 11.05 -29.44 18.10
CA PRO A 403 10.27 -28.87 19.21
C PRO A 403 10.96 -27.71 19.94
N GLU A 404 12.26 -27.81 20.25
CA GLU A 404 13.03 -26.74 20.89
C GLU A 404 13.22 -25.53 19.97
N GLN A 405 13.56 -25.77 18.70
CA GLN A 405 13.70 -24.75 17.66
C GLN A 405 12.41 -23.94 17.49
N LEU A 406 11.27 -24.61 17.38
CA LEU A 406 9.95 -23.98 17.27
C LEU A 406 9.56 -23.26 18.57
N ALA A 407 9.89 -23.80 19.75
CA ALA A 407 9.68 -23.11 21.02
C ALA A 407 10.52 -21.82 21.14
N ALA A 408 11.75 -21.82 20.62
CA ALA A 408 12.62 -20.66 20.60
C ALA A 408 12.07 -19.55 19.69
N VAL A 409 11.69 -19.86 18.44
CA VAL A 409 11.10 -18.84 17.55
C VAL A 409 9.75 -18.30 18.06
N ASN A 410 8.91 -19.17 18.65
CA ASN A 410 7.66 -18.75 19.29
C ASN A 410 7.87 -17.84 20.52
N LYS A 411 9.05 -17.89 21.16
CA LYS A 411 9.42 -16.97 22.24
C LYS A 411 9.80 -15.59 21.70
N GLU A 412 10.59 -15.54 20.63
CA GLU A 412 11.03 -14.27 20.03
C GLU A 412 9.88 -13.53 19.33
N VAL A 413 9.03 -14.23 18.58
CA VAL A 413 7.82 -13.64 17.95
C VAL A 413 6.89 -13.01 19.01
N ARG A 414 6.66 -13.69 20.14
CA ARG A 414 5.83 -13.11 21.23
C ARG A 414 6.47 -11.88 21.87
N LYS A 415 7.80 -11.80 22.02
CA LYS A 415 8.48 -10.56 22.47
C LYS A 415 8.26 -9.41 21.49
N LEU A 416 8.40 -9.67 20.19
CA LEU A 416 8.20 -8.68 19.14
C LEU A 416 6.75 -8.18 19.13
N LEU A 417 5.75 -9.08 19.11
CA LEU A 417 4.32 -8.73 19.18
C LEU A 417 3.99 -7.93 20.45
N ALA A 418 4.52 -8.33 21.61
CA ALA A 418 4.33 -7.59 22.86
C ALA A 418 4.95 -6.18 22.81
N ALA A 419 6.08 -6.00 22.10
CA ALA A 419 6.67 -4.68 21.87
C ALA A 419 5.83 -3.84 20.89
N VAL A 420 5.36 -4.41 19.77
CA VAL A 420 4.46 -3.72 18.84
C VAL A 420 3.21 -3.21 19.57
N ARG A 421 2.59 -4.01 20.46
CA ARG A 421 1.42 -3.56 21.25
C ARG A 421 1.68 -2.37 22.18
N ARG A 422 2.90 -2.22 22.71
CA ARG A 422 3.25 -1.07 23.56
C ARG A 422 3.56 0.18 22.74
N THR A 423 4.08 -0.03 21.53
CA THR A 423 4.61 0.99 20.63
C THR A 423 3.55 1.55 19.67
N VAL A 424 2.72 0.70 19.07
CA VAL A 424 1.71 1.05 18.08
C VAL A 424 0.37 1.35 18.76
N LYS A 425 -0.01 2.63 18.72
CA LYS A 425 -1.24 3.14 19.34
C LYS A 425 -1.64 4.46 18.69
N GLU A 426 -2.71 5.08 19.19
CA GLU A 426 -3.10 6.43 18.81
C GLU A 426 -2.11 7.47 19.37
N TYR A 427 -1.61 8.35 18.50
CA TYR A 427 -0.77 9.50 18.84
C TYR A 427 -1.33 10.79 18.25
N GLN A 428 -1.11 11.90 18.96
CA GLN A 428 -1.40 13.24 18.42
C GLN A 428 -0.32 13.62 17.39
N LEU A 429 -0.73 13.81 16.14
CA LEU A 429 0.12 14.28 15.04
C LEU A 429 0.12 15.81 14.93
N LEU A 430 -1.04 16.45 15.15
CA LEU A 430 -1.20 17.90 15.15
C LEU A 430 -2.05 18.32 16.36
N ALA A 431 -1.60 19.35 17.08
CA ALA A 431 -2.36 19.90 18.20
C ALA A 431 -3.50 20.82 17.71
N ALA A 432 -4.55 20.96 18.51
CA ALA A 432 -5.53 22.05 18.35
C ALA A 432 -4.91 23.39 18.80
N LYS A 433 -4.05 23.94 17.95
CA LYS A 433 -3.40 25.27 18.07
C LYS A 433 -3.48 25.98 16.72
N PRO A 434 -3.30 27.31 16.65
CA PRO A 434 -3.24 28.01 15.38
C PRO A 434 -2.21 27.41 14.41
N VAL A 435 -2.65 27.03 13.22
CA VAL A 435 -1.84 26.48 12.12
C VAL A 435 -1.93 27.30 10.84
N GLY A 436 -2.75 28.34 10.82
CA GLY A 436 -2.93 29.21 9.67
C GLY A 436 -3.54 30.55 10.05
N ARG A 437 -3.80 31.37 9.04
CA ARG A 437 -4.43 32.68 9.18
C ARG A 437 -5.28 33.00 7.95
N VAL A 438 -6.43 33.61 8.20
CA VAL A 438 -7.20 34.29 7.16
C VAL A 438 -6.95 35.79 7.26
N GLU A 439 -6.58 36.41 6.14
CA GLU A 439 -6.31 37.85 6.03
C GLU A 439 -7.19 38.48 4.95
N THR A 440 -7.81 39.62 5.26
CA THR A 440 -8.66 40.38 4.33
C THR A 440 -7.85 41.45 3.59
N ALA A 441 -8.33 41.91 2.44
CA ALA A 441 -7.68 42.96 1.64
C ALA A 441 -7.56 44.33 2.36
N TRP A 442 -8.23 44.52 3.50
CA TRP A 442 -8.14 45.70 4.37
C TRP A 442 -7.36 45.47 5.67
N GLY A 443 -6.64 44.36 5.78
CA GLY A 443 -5.72 44.07 6.89
C GLY A 443 -6.36 43.52 8.17
N ALA A 444 -7.68 43.33 8.21
CA ALA A 444 -8.30 42.55 9.28
C ALA A 444 -7.92 41.07 9.11
N SER A 445 -7.56 40.39 10.20
CA SER A 445 -7.12 39.00 10.17
C SER A 445 -7.64 38.19 11.36
N THR A 446 -7.65 36.87 11.21
CA THR A 446 -7.96 35.91 12.28
C THR A 446 -7.13 34.64 12.09
N THR A 447 -6.75 33.99 13.20
CA THR A 447 -6.04 32.71 13.16
C THR A 447 -6.97 31.55 12.80
N VAL A 448 -6.37 30.45 12.33
CA VAL A 448 -7.07 29.23 11.94
C VAL A 448 -6.51 28.06 12.75
N THR A 449 -7.38 27.37 13.46
CA THR A 449 -7.06 26.27 14.38
C THR A 449 -7.82 25.00 13.97
N PRO A 450 -7.20 23.80 14.04
CA PRO A 450 -7.92 22.53 13.85
C PRO A 450 -9.00 22.37 14.93
N ALA A 451 -10.22 21.99 14.53
CA ALA A 451 -11.38 21.88 15.42
C ALA A 451 -11.21 20.87 16.57
N SER A 452 -10.25 19.95 16.44
CA SER A 452 -9.76 19.04 17.46
C SER A 452 -8.29 18.70 17.17
N PRO A 453 -7.51 18.11 18.10
CA PRO A 453 -6.21 17.55 17.75
C PRO A 453 -6.35 16.47 16.67
N LEU A 454 -5.52 16.52 15.63
CA LEU A 454 -5.43 15.43 14.65
C LEU A 454 -4.62 14.30 15.28
N LYS A 455 -5.25 13.13 15.41
CA LYS A 455 -4.62 11.93 15.93
C LYS A 455 -4.59 10.85 14.86
N VAL A 456 -3.55 10.04 14.87
CA VAL A 456 -3.34 8.93 13.94
C VAL A 456 -2.85 7.71 14.71
N VAL A 457 -3.11 6.52 14.19
CA VAL A 457 -2.45 5.31 14.69
C VAL A 457 -1.07 5.19 14.04
N GLY A 458 -0.06 4.87 14.83
CA GLY A 458 1.33 4.81 14.40
C GLY A 458 2.25 4.55 15.59
N TRP A 459 3.52 4.95 15.48
CA TRP A 459 4.51 4.88 16.55
C TRP A 459 5.34 6.16 16.62
N PRO A 460 6.02 6.45 17.75
CA PRO A 460 6.85 7.63 17.90
C PRO A 460 7.91 7.66 16.81
N GLY A 461 8.08 8.81 16.15
CA GLY A 461 9.03 8.98 15.05
C GLY A 461 8.57 8.48 13.67
N LEU A 462 7.37 7.92 13.52
CA LEU A 462 6.80 7.63 12.20
C LEU A 462 6.50 8.94 11.45
N SER A 463 6.95 9.04 10.20
CA SER A 463 6.58 10.12 9.28
C SER A 463 5.25 9.80 8.61
N VAL A 464 4.30 10.71 8.69
CA VAL A 464 2.93 10.56 8.20
C VAL A 464 2.66 11.65 7.18
N LYS A 465 2.19 11.28 5.98
CA LYS A 465 1.72 12.25 4.97
C LYS A 465 0.48 12.97 5.48
N VAL A 466 0.43 14.28 5.26
CA VAL A 466 -0.66 15.14 5.69
C VAL A 466 -1.15 15.94 4.50
N GLU A 467 -2.43 15.84 4.22
CA GLU A 467 -3.10 16.60 3.18
C GLU A 467 -3.85 17.76 3.84
N THR A 468 -3.74 18.95 3.27
CA THR A 468 -4.51 20.13 3.72
C THR A 468 -5.31 20.64 2.54
N THR A 469 -6.63 20.63 2.67
CA THR A 469 -7.54 21.25 1.70
C THR A 469 -7.99 22.59 2.24
N THR A 470 -8.08 23.59 1.37
CA THR A 470 -8.50 24.95 1.73
C THR A 470 -9.77 25.32 0.97
N ALA A 471 -10.75 25.85 1.69
CA ALA A 471 -11.90 26.52 1.09
C ALA A 471 -11.59 28.01 1.03
N GLY A 472 -11.67 28.62 -0.15
CA GLY A 472 -11.43 30.06 -0.31
C GLY A 472 -12.40 30.86 0.56
N PRO A 473 -11.92 31.57 1.61
CA PRO A 473 -12.83 32.30 2.47
C PRO A 473 -13.39 33.51 1.72
N GLY A 474 -14.71 33.64 1.72
CA GLY A 474 -15.38 34.85 1.21
C GLY A 474 -14.92 36.11 1.96
N ALA A 475 -15.27 37.29 1.43
CA ALA A 475 -14.81 38.56 1.99
C ALA A 475 -15.17 38.76 3.48
N ARG A 476 -16.34 38.24 3.91
CA ARG A 476 -16.75 38.21 5.31
C ARG A 476 -16.43 36.85 5.91
N VAL A 477 -15.68 36.85 7.01
CA VAL A 477 -15.23 35.65 7.69
C VAL A 477 -15.78 35.65 9.11
N GLY A 478 -16.60 34.66 9.45
CA GLY A 478 -17.19 34.51 10.79
C GLY A 478 -16.24 33.82 11.77
N ALA A 479 -16.52 33.95 13.07
CA ALA A 479 -15.87 33.12 14.09
C ALA A 479 -16.36 31.67 13.99
N GLY A 480 -15.46 30.69 14.12
CA GLY A 480 -15.77 29.27 14.01
C GLY A 480 -16.07 28.76 12.60
N GLN A 481 -15.94 29.62 11.57
CA GLN A 481 -16.18 29.24 10.17
C GLN A 481 -15.16 28.20 9.73
N VAL A 482 -15.65 27.12 9.10
CA VAL A 482 -14.77 26.13 8.45
C VAL A 482 -14.19 26.75 7.18
N VAL A 483 -12.86 26.78 7.09
CA VAL A 483 -12.11 27.34 5.96
C VAL A 483 -11.17 26.32 5.30
N GLY A 484 -11.25 25.06 5.72
CA GLY A 484 -10.47 23.96 5.16
C GLY A 484 -10.57 22.71 6.02
N GLU A 485 -9.74 21.72 5.70
CA GLU A 485 -9.62 20.46 6.42
C GLU A 485 -8.16 19.98 6.37
N VAL A 486 -7.70 19.36 7.46
CA VAL A 486 -6.44 18.61 7.49
C VAL A 486 -6.74 17.11 7.64
N GLN A 487 -6.14 16.30 6.78
CA GLN A 487 -6.34 14.85 6.72
C GLN A 487 -5.00 14.11 6.87
N ALA A 488 -4.98 13.03 7.65
CA ALA A 488 -3.87 12.08 7.73
C ALA A 488 -4.36 10.68 8.09
N SER A 489 -3.82 9.63 7.45
CA SER A 489 -4.11 8.22 7.77
C SER A 489 -5.60 7.85 7.86
N GLY A 490 -6.45 8.50 7.04
CA GLY A 490 -7.92 8.34 7.03
C GLY A 490 -8.69 9.21 8.03
N VAL A 491 -8.01 9.92 8.94
CA VAL A 491 -8.63 10.83 9.92
C VAL A 491 -8.67 12.24 9.35
N ARG A 492 -9.84 12.89 9.45
CA ARG A 492 -10.12 14.25 8.95
C ARG A 492 -10.45 15.19 10.11
N VAL A 493 -9.90 16.41 10.08
CA VAL A 493 -10.17 17.46 11.07
C VAL A 493 -10.42 18.79 10.37
N PRO A 494 -11.62 19.40 10.51
CA PRO A 494 -11.90 20.73 9.97
C PRO A 494 -10.97 21.81 10.54
N LEU A 495 -10.52 22.72 9.68
CA LEU A 495 -9.81 23.94 10.06
C LEU A 495 -10.83 25.08 10.23
N ARG A 496 -10.85 25.69 11.41
CA ARG A 496 -11.80 26.74 11.78
C ARG A 496 -11.10 28.04 12.13
N THR A 497 -11.74 29.16 11.82
CA THR A 497 -11.30 30.50 12.23
C THR A 497 -11.58 30.73 13.72
N ASP A 498 -10.61 31.31 14.44
CA ASP A 498 -10.73 31.54 15.88
C ASP A 498 -11.62 32.76 16.23
N GLY A 499 -11.81 33.67 15.27
CA GLY A 499 -12.65 34.86 15.41
C GLY A 499 -13.18 35.35 14.07
N ALA A 500 -14.01 36.40 14.10
CA ALA A 500 -14.51 37.04 12.88
C ALA A 500 -13.51 38.09 12.37
N THR A 501 -13.46 38.32 11.05
CA THR A 501 -12.75 39.48 10.49
C THR A 501 -13.64 40.73 10.56
N GLY A 502 -13.08 41.85 11.01
CA GLY A 502 -13.79 43.13 11.03
C GLY A 502 -14.10 43.65 9.62
N GLU A 503 -15.10 44.52 9.48
CA GLU A 503 -15.44 45.15 8.21
C GLU A 503 -14.41 46.22 7.77
N PRO A 504 -14.25 46.48 6.46
CA PRO A 504 -13.41 47.57 5.98
C PRO A 504 -14.00 48.93 6.34
N SER A 505 -13.12 49.87 6.72
CA SER A 505 -13.53 51.25 7.01
C SER A 505 -14.13 51.95 5.78
N LEU A 506 -14.98 52.95 6.00
CA LEU A 506 -15.53 53.78 4.92
C LEU A 506 -14.42 54.42 4.08
N TRP A 507 -13.32 54.83 4.72
CA TRP A 507 -12.15 55.38 4.02
C TRP A 507 -11.52 54.34 3.08
N TRP A 508 -11.25 53.11 3.57
CA TRP A 508 -10.71 52.04 2.72
C TRP A 508 -11.62 51.72 1.53
N ARG A 509 -12.95 51.66 1.75
CA ARG A 509 -13.93 51.44 0.67
C ARG A 509 -13.89 52.52 -0.40
N LEU A 510 -13.64 53.77 -0.03
CA LEU A 510 -13.54 54.91 -0.96
C LEU A 510 -12.19 54.96 -1.68
N THR A 511 -11.08 54.62 -1.00
CA THR A 511 -9.71 54.77 -1.53
C THR A 511 -9.11 53.51 -2.15
N ARG A 512 -9.79 52.36 -2.11
CA ARG A 512 -9.28 51.13 -2.73
C ARG A 512 -9.08 51.28 -4.24
N THR A 513 -7.94 50.79 -4.71
CA THR A 513 -7.54 50.82 -6.13
C THR A 513 -7.90 49.54 -6.88
N SER A 514 -8.22 48.45 -6.16
CA SER A 514 -8.65 47.16 -6.69
C SER A 514 -9.87 46.61 -5.98
#